data_AF-A0A534V8R1-F1
#
_entry.id   AF-A0A534V8R1-F1
#
_cell.length_a   1.000
_cell.length_b   1.000
_cell.length_c   1.000
_cell.angle_alpha   90.00
_cell.angle_beta   90.00
_cell.angle_gamma   90.00
#
_symmetry.space_group_name_H-M   'P 1'
#
loop_
_entity.id
_entity.type
_entity.pdbx_description
1 polymer ?
#
loop_
_entity_poly.entity_id
_entity_poly.type
_entity_poly.pdbx_seq_one_letter_code
_entity_poly.pdbx_strand_id
1 'polypeptide(L)'
;MAHLRACLVLSLLVGLVVLGAWASPGAALEEADRLFLVGEKAFDDGLYPLSRRMLERFVERFPSERRAGEATLLLGKARLSQGAGEAALEAFKKAESFQPPPGKPGELRFWEA
;
A
#
# COMPACT_ATOMS: atom_id res chain seq x y z
N MET A 1 1.20 33.95 -34.57
CA MET A 1 1.12 33.98 -33.08
C MET A 1 0.57 32.70 -32.45
N ALA A 2 -0.23 31.87 -33.14
CA ALA A 2 -0.74 30.59 -32.59
C ALA A 2 0.34 29.50 -32.41
N HIS A 3 1.30 29.39 -33.34
CA HIS A 3 2.38 28.38 -33.27
C HIS A 3 3.35 28.59 -32.10
N LEU A 4 3.57 29.84 -31.67
CA LEU A 4 4.47 30.17 -30.55
C LEU A 4 3.89 29.72 -29.18
N ARG A 5 2.57 29.74 -29.05
CA ARG A 5 1.84 29.31 -27.85
C ARG A 5 1.76 27.78 -27.75
N ALA A 6 1.62 27.09 -28.88
CA ALA A 6 1.58 25.63 -28.93
C ALA A 6 2.92 25.00 -28.52
N CYS A 7 4.05 25.57 -28.95
CA CYS A 7 5.38 25.08 -28.56
C CYS A 7 5.67 25.26 -27.06
N LEU A 8 5.18 26.36 -26.46
CA LEU A 8 5.34 26.64 -25.03
C LEU A 8 4.51 25.70 -24.14
N VAL A 9 3.30 25.31 -24.56
CA VAL A 9 2.48 24.34 -23.82
C VAL A 9 3.05 22.93 -23.94
N LEU A 10 3.59 22.58 -25.11
CA LEU A 10 4.19 21.26 -25.35
C LEU A 10 5.49 21.05 -24.54
N SER A 11 6.33 22.08 -24.42
CA SER A 11 7.56 22.00 -23.61
C SER A 11 7.29 21.94 -22.11
N LEU A 12 6.22 22.61 -21.63
CA LEU A 12 5.81 22.57 -20.22
C LEU A 12 5.24 21.20 -19.82
N LEU A 13 4.53 20.53 -20.73
CA LEU A 13 4.04 19.16 -20.53
C LEU A 13 5.18 18.13 -20.52
N VAL A 14 6.20 18.28 -21.39
CA VAL A 14 7.38 17.41 -21.40
C VAL A 14 8.21 17.58 -20.11
N GLY A 15 8.37 18.83 -19.62
CA GLY A 15 9.06 19.10 -18.35
C GLY A 15 8.36 18.47 -17.13
N LEU A 16 7.03 18.44 -17.12
CA LEU A 16 6.24 17.82 -16.05
C LEU A 16 6.35 16.29 -16.04
N VAL A 17 6.43 15.66 -17.22
CA VAL A 17 6.66 14.21 -17.36
C VAL A 17 8.07 13.81 -16.92
N VAL A 18 9.08 14.62 -17.22
CA VAL A 18 10.48 14.35 -16.83
C VAL A 18 10.68 14.46 -15.32
N LEU A 19 9.94 15.30 -14.60
CA LEU A 19 10.07 15.43 -13.14
C LEU A 19 9.44 14.26 -12.36
N GLY A 20 8.38 13.63 -12.89
CA GLY A 20 7.74 12.45 -12.26
C GLY A 20 8.44 11.12 -12.54
N ALA A 21 9.29 11.05 -13.56
CA ALA A 21 9.84 9.80 -14.10
C ALA A 21 11.14 9.29 -13.40
N TRP A 22 11.61 9.93 -12.33
CA TRP A 22 12.89 9.57 -11.69
C TRP A 22 12.80 8.37 -10.74
N ALA A 23 11.61 7.95 -10.34
CA ALA A 23 11.44 6.69 -9.64
C ALA A 23 11.54 5.55 -10.66
N SER A 24 12.75 4.98 -10.83
CA SER A 24 12.92 3.80 -11.66
C SER A 24 11.99 2.68 -11.14
N PRO A 25 11.21 2.01 -12.03
CA PRO A 25 10.30 0.94 -11.62
C PRO A 25 10.96 -0.14 -10.75
N GLY A 26 12.25 -0.44 -11.00
CA GLY A 26 13.02 -1.37 -10.19
C GLY A 26 13.18 -0.96 -8.72
N ALA A 27 13.44 0.32 -8.44
CA ALA A 27 13.59 0.81 -7.07
C ALA A 27 12.25 0.81 -6.32
N ALA A 28 11.14 1.05 -7.02
CA ALA A 28 9.80 0.96 -6.46
C ALA A 28 9.45 -0.48 -6.07
N LEU A 29 9.80 -1.46 -6.92
CA LEU A 29 9.59 -2.88 -6.63
C LEU A 29 10.43 -3.35 -5.44
N GLU A 30 11.71 -2.99 -5.38
CA GLU A 30 12.60 -3.35 -4.26
C GLU A 30 12.10 -2.78 -2.93
N GLU A 31 11.66 -1.53 -2.91
CA GLU A 31 11.09 -0.91 -1.70
C GLU A 31 9.76 -1.57 -1.31
N ALA A 32 8.90 -1.90 -2.27
CA ALA A 32 7.67 -2.63 -1.99
C ALA A 32 7.96 -4.00 -1.35
N ASP A 33 8.90 -4.76 -1.92
CA ASP A 33 9.35 -6.04 -1.38
C ASP A 33 9.89 -5.90 0.05
N ARG A 34 10.74 -4.90 0.29
CA ARG A 34 11.29 -4.65 1.62
C ARG A 34 10.19 -4.33 2.64
N LEU A 35 9.29 -3.40 2.32
CA LEU A 35 8.24 -2.98 3.26
C LEU A 35 7.29 -4.13 3.57
N PHE A 36 6.91 -4.92 2.57
CA PHE A 36 6.08 -6.10 2.78
C PHE A 36 6.79 -7.13 3.66
N LEU A 37 8.00 -7.53 3.29
CA LEU A 37 8.75 -8.57 3.98
C LEU A 37 9.03 -8.20 5.44
N VAL A 38 9.48 -6.97 5.70
CA VAL A 38 9.71 -6.52 7.08
C VAL A 38 8.40 -6.42 7.84
N GLY A 39 7.32 -5.95 7.20
CA GLY A 39 5.99 -5.86 7.81
C GLY A 39 5.42 -7.23 8.22
N GLU A 40 5.55 -8.22 7.34
CA GLU A 40 5.14 -9.61 7.57
C GLU A 40 5.98 -10.26 8.67
N LYS A 41 7.31 -10.22 8.57
CA LYS A 41 8.20 -10.81 9.58
C LYS A 41 8.03 -10.17 10.96
N ALA A 42 7.91 -8.85 11.01
CA ALA A 42 7.61 -8.17 12.26
C ALA A 42 6.23 -8.56 12.83
N PHE A 43 5.25 -8.91 12.01
CA PHE A 43 3.96 -9.42 12.48
C PHE A 43 4.13 -10.81 13.11
N ASP A 44 4.82 -11.71 12.41
CA ASP A 44 5.11 -13.07 12.86
C ASP A 44 5.90 -13.08 14.18
N ASP A 45 6.84 -12.14 14.34
CA ASP A 45 7.65 -11.95 15.55
C ASP A 45 6.89 -11.23 16.69
N GLY A 46 5.62 -10.85 16.48
CA GLY A 46 4.82 -10.13 17.47
C GLY A 46 5.19 -8.65 17.65
N LEU A 47 6.06 -8.11 16.80
CA LEU A 47 6.50 -6.71 16.78
C LEU A 47 5.45 -5.83 16.09
N TYR A 48 4.21 -5.86 16.58
CA TYR A 48 3.05 -5.21 15.95
C TYR A 48 3.23 -3.71 15.64
N PRO A 49 3.89 -2.89 16.49
CA PRO A 49 4.16 -1.49 16.14
C PRO A 49 5.08 -1.32 14.93
N LEU A 50 6.08 -2.20 14.76
CA LEU A 50 6.96 -2.17 13.60
C LEU A 50 6.22 -2.65 12.36
N SER A 51 5.52 -3.78 12.48
CA SER A 51 4.69 -4.35 11.41
C SER A 51 3.71 -3.31 10.86
N ARG A 52 2.93 -2.68 11.75
CA ARG A 52 1.99 -1.62 11.41
C ARG A 52 2.64 -0.51 10.59
N ARG A 53 3.79 0.03 11.03
CA ARG A 53 4.47 1.13 10.32
C ARG A 53 4.93 0.74 8.92
N MET A 54 5.44 -0.48 8.75
CA MET A 54 5.92 -0.95 7.43
C MET A 54 4.75 -1.20 6.49
N LEU A 55 3.70 -1.86 6.98
CA LEU A 55 2.51 -2.17 6.19
C LEU A 55 1.69 -0.91 5.85
N GLU A 56 1.60 0.08 6.75
CA GLU A 56 1.01 1.40 6.46
C GLU A 56 1.72 2.06 5.28
N ARG A 57 3.05 2.13 5.33
CA ARG A 57 3.82 2.70 4.21
C ARG A 57 3.65 1.89 2.92
N PHE A 58 3.56 0.57 3.01
CA PHE A 58 3.33 -0.29 1.85
C PHE A 58 1.98 0.03 1.19
N VAL A 59 0.88 0.04 1.96
CA VAL A 59 -0.46 0.25 1.40
C VAL A 59 -0.69 1.69 0.91
N GLU A 60 0.03 2.66 1.47
CA GLU A 60 0.00 4.06 1.03
C GLU A 60 0.78 4.27 -0.27
N ARG A 61 1.96 3.68 -0.40
CA ARG A 61 2.86 3.91 -1.55
C ARG A 61 2.63 2.95 -2.71
N PHE A 62 2.15 1.75 -2.42
CA PHE A 62 2.00 0.67 -3.40
C PHE A 62 0.57 0.08 -3.39
N PRO A 63 -0.49 0.90 -3.52
CA PRO A 63 -1.88 0.44 -3.43
C PRO A 63 -2.30 -0.53 -4.55
N SER A 64 -1.55 -0.58 -5.65
CA SER A 64 -1.81 -1.45 -6.81
C SER A 64 -0.89 -2.67 -6.88
N GLU A 65 0.00 -2.85 -5.90
CA GLU A 65 0.87 -4.04 -5.84
C GLU A 65 0.05 -5.30 -5.58
N ARG A 66 0.50 -6.46 -6.05
CA ARG A 66 -0.24 -7.72 -5.95
C ARG A 66 -0.59 -8.09 -4.50
N ARG A 67 0.28 -7.76 -3.54
CA ARG A 67 0.10 -8.02 -2.11
C ARG A 67 -0.61 -6.89 -1.37
N ALA A 68 -1.14 -5.86 -2.05
CA ALA A 68 -1.85 -4.75 -1.39
C ALA A 68 -3.03 -5.24 -0.54
N GLY A 69 -3.78 -6.25 -0.99
CA GLY A 69 -4.82 -6.88 -0.19
C GLY A 69 -4.26 -7.56 1.06
N GLU A 70 -3.23 -8.40 0.91
CA GLU A 70 -2.60 -9.13 2.01
C GLU A 70 -1.94 -8.20 3.04
N ALA A 71 -1.24 -7.17 2.58
CA ALA A 71 -0.67 -6.12 3.43
C ALA A 71 -1.76 -5.36 4.19
N THR A 72 -2.90 -5.09 3.56
CA THR A 72 -4.05 -4.43 4.21
C THR A 72 -4.66 -5.33 5.29
N LEU A 73 -4.80 -6.63 5.03
CA LEU A 73 -5.26 -7.61 6.02
C LEU A 73 -4.30 -7.70 7.21
N LEU A 74 -2.99 -7.86 6.96
CA LEU A 74 -1.95 -7.91 8.00
C LEU A 74 -1.92 -6.60 8.81
N LEU A 75 -2.13 -5.45 8.17
CA LEU A 75 -2.23 -4.17 8.84
C LEU A 75 -3.42 -4.12 9.81
N GLY A 76 -4.58 -4.63 9.40
CA GLY A 76 -5.74 -4.77 10.28
C GLY A 76 -5.43 -5.63 11.51
N LYS A 77 -4.81 -6.79 11.30
CA LYS A 77 -4.38 -7.67 12.40
C LYS A 77 -3.39 -6.98 13.35
N ALA A 78 -2.37 -6.31 12.80
CA ALA A 78 -1.37 -5.60 13.60
C ALA A 78 -1.99 -4.46 14.43
N ARG A 79 -2.98 -3.76 13.90
CA ARG A 79 -3.74 -2.72 14.62
C ARG A 79 -4.61 -3.32 15.71
N LEU A 80 -5.28 -4.44 15.45
CA LEU A 80 -6.08 -5.15 16.43
C LEU A 80 -5.23 -5.62 17.62
N SER A 81 -4.05 -6.18 17.35
CA SER A 81 -3.09 -6.59 18.39
C SER A 81 -2.56 -5.41 19.24
N GLN A 82 -2.67 -4.18 18.73
CA GLN A 82 -2.34 -2.94 19.45
C GLN A 82 -3.55 -2.31 20.16
N GLY A 83 -4.72 -2.95 20.13
CA GLY A 83 -5.96 -2.42 20.70
C GLY A 83 -6.66 -1.35 19.86
N ALA A 84 -6.18 -1.10 18.63
CA ALA A 84 -6.77 -0.12 17.72
C ALA A 84 -7.91 -0.75 16.90
N GLY A 85 -9.00 -1.12 17.58
CA GLY A 85 -10.12 -1.89 17.01
C GLY A 85 -10.81 -1.20 15.83
N GLU A 86 -11.15 0.09 15.95
CA GLU A 86 -11.79 0.84 14.85
C GLU A 86 -10.91 0.88 13.60
N ALA A 87 -9.63 1.20 13.76
CA ALA A 87 -8.68 1.25 12.66
C ALA A 87 -8.37 -0.13 12.05
N ALA A 88 -8.55 -1.20 12.83
CA ALA A 88 -8.45 -2.58 12.37
C ALA A 88 -9.66 -2.96 11.52
N LEU A 89 -10.87 -2.67 12.00
CA LEU A 89 -12.12 -2.94 11.29
C LEU A 89 -12.14 -2.26 9.91
N GLU A 90 -11.72 -1.01 9.82
CA GLU A 90 -11.63 -0.30 8.54
C GLU A 90 -10.61 -0.95 7.59
N ALA A 91 -9.51 -1.48 8.12
CA ALA A 91 -8.56 -2.24 7.32
C ALA A 91 -9.14 -3.57 6.84
N PHE A 92 -9.91 -4.28 7.66
CA PHE A 92 -10.55 -5.54 7.27
C PHE A 92 -11.59 -5.32 6.17
N LYS A 93 -12.48 -4.34 6.32
CA LYS A 93 -13.44 -3.97 5.26
C LYS A 93 -12.75 -3.63 3.95
N LYS A 94 -11.64 -2.88 4.02
CA LYS A 94 -10.83 -2.56 2.85
C LYS A 94 -10.23 -3.81 2.23
N ALA A 95 -9.70 -4.72 3.04
CA ALA A 95 -9.14 -5.99 2.59
C ALA A 95 -10.17 -6.87 1.85
N GLU A 96 -11.43 -6.89 2.31
CA GLU A 96 -12.53 -7.62 1.65
C GLU A 96 -12.84 -7.14 0.23
N SER A 97 -12.59 -5.86 -0.07
CA SER A 97 -12.82 -5.30 -1.40
C SER A 97 -11.78 -5.73 -2.45
N PHE A 98 -10.65 -6.34 -2.04
CA PHE A 98 -9.64 -6.80 -2.99
C PHE A 98 -10.07 -8.09 -3.70
N GLN A 99 -9.65 -8.24 -4.95
CA GLN A 99 -9.84 -9.48 -5.73
C GLN A 99 -8.49 -10.12 -6.12
N PRO A 100 -8.25 -11.39 -5.75
CA PRO A 100 -9.07 -12.20 -4.83
C PRO A 100 -8.99 -11.65 -3.39
N PRO A 101 -9.99 -11.95 -2.53
CA PRO A 101 -9.93 -11.58 -1.12
C PRO A 101 -8.69 -12.20 -0.45
N PRO A 102 -7.92 -11.43 0.33
CA PRO A 102 -6.72 -11.92 1.01
C PRO A 102 -7.08 -12.77 2.23
N GLY A 103 -6.13 -13.63 2.65
CA GLY A 103 -6.30 -14.51 3.81
C GLY A 103 -7.12 -15.76 3.53
N LYS A 104 -7.46 -16.50 4.58
CA LYS A 104 -8.28 -17.71 4.44
C LYS A 104 -9.76 -17.34 4.26
N PRO A 105 -10.54 -18.11 3.48
CA PRO A 105 -11.98 -17.89 3.36
C PRO A 105 -12.65 -17.85 4.76
N GLY A 106 -13.37 -16.76 5.04
CA GLY A 106 -14.07 -16.56 6.32
C GLY A 106 -13.24 -15.89 7.43
N GLU A 107 -11.93 -15.69 7.23
CA GLU A 107 -11.08 -15.03 8.23
C GLU A 107 -11.47 -13.57 8.46
N LEU A 108 -11.73 -12.80 7.41
CA LEU A 108 -12.10 -11.38 7.50
C LEU A 108 -13.40 -11.17 8.30
N ARG A 109 -14.44 -11.95 7.98
CA ARG A 109 -15.72 -11.94 8.70
C ARG A 109 -15.62 -12.24 10.19
N PHE A 110 -14.68 -13.09 10.59
CA PHE A 110 -14.49 -13.41 12.00
C PHE A 110 -14.04 -12.19 12.82
N TRP A 111 -13.31 -11.26 12.20
CA TRP A 111 -12.80 -10.07 12.86
C TRP A 111 -13.78 -8.88 12.86
N GLU A 112 -14.96 -9.02 12.24
CA GLU A 112 -16.01 -7.99 12.22
C GLU A 112 -17.02 -8.11 13.38
N ALA A 113 -17.02 -9.22 14.11
CA ALA A 113 -17.98 -9.53 15.20
C ALA A 113 -17.39 -9.26 16.59
#